data_AF-A0A8C0ZAY6-F1
#
_entry.id   AF-A0A8C0ZAY6-F1
#
_cell.length_a   1.000
_cell.length_b   1.000
_cell.length_c   1.000
_cell.angle_alpha   90.00
_cell.angle_beta   90.00
_cell.angle_gamma   90.00
#
_symmetry.space_group_name_H-M   'P 1'
#
loop_
_entity.id
_entity.type
_entity.pdbx_description
1 polymer ?
#
loop_
_entity_poly.entity_id
_entity_poly.type
_entity_poly.pdbx_seq_one_letter_code
_entity_poly.pdbx_strand_id
1 'polypeptide(L)'
;MSAFDSTAFAEDLLTFMGINRTEVQETDDSEDVTGGFLPSDAWQTMGEEAPKYFRRAPTFHYMMGSFKSESPVPKQRIERQKKASRGKAERAMPAQLKKMEESHQEATEKEVERILRILQTHFESDPDTPIYFFDFVIDPNSFARTVENMFHVSFLIRDGLAKIKLDEDELPVIEPIKLCRGEEEDSRAGARNQVILSLDQKEWKEIIEIFQIKEAMITPLSQSTEEDMDTE
;
A
#
# COMPACT_ATOMS: atom_id res chain seq x y z
N MET A 1 -15.56 5.45 30.92
CA MET A 1 -15.75 5.96 29.55
C MET A 1 -17.24 6.12 29.35
N SER A 2 -17.77 7.34 29.30
CA SER A 2 -19.18 7.53 28.92
C SER A 2 -19.31 7.28 27.42
N ALA A 3 -20.29 6.46 27.02
CA ALA A 3 -20.59 6.27 25.61
C ALA A 3 -21.06 7.59 24.98
N PHE A 4 -20.74 7.80 23.71
CA PHE A 4 -21.21 8.95 22.96
C PHE A 4 -22.72 8.84 22.74
N ASP A 5 -23.47 9.85 23.15
CA ASP A 5 -24.91 9.95 22.91
C ASP A 5 -25.17 10.72 21.62
N SER A 6 -25.48 9.99 20.55
CA SER A 6 -25.77 10.57 19.23
C SER A 6 -27.06 11.38 19.20
N THR A 7 -28.01 11.11 20.09
CA THR A 7 -29.31 11.79 20.10
C THR A 7 -29.20 13.14 20.78
N ALA A 8 -28.56 13.21 21.95
CA ALA A 8 -28.27 14.46 22.64
C ALA A 8 -27.40 15.39 21.76
N PHE A 9 -26.37 14.84 21.10
CA PHE A 9 -25.54 15.61 20.18
C PHE A 9 -26.34 16.20 19.01
N ALA A 10 -27.28 15.46 18.43
CA ALA A 10 -28.11 15.95 17.34
C ALA A 10 -29.04 17.08 17.81
N GLU A 11 -29.65 16.97 19.00
CA GLU A 11 -30.49 18.03 19.54
C GLU A 11 -29.70 19.32 19.82
N ASP A 12 -28.51 19.20 20.41
CA ASP A 12 -27.63 20.33 20.67
C ASP A 12 -27.16 20.99 19.36
N LEU A 13 -26.85 20.18 18.34
CA LEU A 13 -26.46 20.67 17.03
C LEU A 13 -27.57 21.45 16.34
N LEU A 14 -28.79 20.91 16.35
CA LEU A 14 -29.97 21.54 15.77
C LEU A 14 -30.35 22.83 16.51
N THR A 15 -30.18 22.85 17.83
CA THR A 15 -30.36 24.06 18.66
C THR A 15 -29.32 25.12 18.32
N PHE A 16 -28.04 24.73 18.21
CA PHE A 16 -26.96 25.62 17.79
C PHE A 16 -27.19 26.19 16.38
N MET A 17 -27.74 25.38 15.47
CA MET A 17 -28.09 25.76 14.10
C MET A 17 -29.36 26.63 14.00
N GLY A 18 -29.99 27.01 15.12
CA GLY A 18 -31.12 27.93 15.14
C GLY A 18 -32.46 27.31 14.77
N ILE A 19 -32.64 25.99 14.95
CA ILE A 19 -33.99 25.41 14.86
C ILE A 19 -34.80 25.88 16.06
N ASN A 20 -35.67 26.85 15.83
CA ASN A 20 -36.74 27.20 16.76
C ASN A 20 -37.90 26.21 16.56
N ARG A 21 -37.91 25.10 17.31
CA ARG A 21 -39.07 24.19 17.35
C ARG A 21 -40.38 24.87 17.83
N THR A 22 -40.33 26.13 18.24
CA THR A 22 -41.42 26.88 18.87
C THR A 22 -42.07 27.94 17.99
N GLU A 23 -41.61 28.18 16.75
CA GLU A 23 -42.31 29.08 15.82
C GLU A 23 -43.09 28.28 14.80
N VAL A 24 -44.28 27.83 15.20
CA VAL A 24 -45.34 27.47 14.26
C VAL A 24 -45.82 28.78 13.63
N GLN A 25 -45.17 29.22 12.57
CA GLN A 25 -45.77 30.21 11.68
C GLN A 25 -46.89 29.48 10.94
N GLU A 26 -48.13 29.74 11.33
CA GLU A 26 -49.32 29.35 10.59
C GLU A 26 -49.26 30.00 9.20
N THR A 27 -48.74 29.27 8.21
CA THR A 27 -48.98 29.55 6.80
C THR A 27 -49.59 28.31 6.18
N ASP A 28 -50.85 28.50 5.80
CA ASP A 28 -51.80 27.58 5.19
C ASP A 28 -51.22 26.84 3.97
N ASP A 29 -51.69 25.61 3.79
CA ASP A 29 -51.62 24.76 2.60
C ASP A 29 -50.23 24.26 2.10
N SER A 30 -49.77 23.14 2.66
CA SER A 30 -49.42 21.93 1.87
C SER A 30 -48.97 20.77 2.76
N GLU A 31 -49.41 19.58 2.37
CA GLU A 31 -49.26 18.33 3.11
C GLU A 31 -47.80 17.91 3.32
N ASP A 32 -47.53 17.44 4.55
CA ASP A 32 -46.47 16.50 4.93
C ASP A 32 -45.00 16.93 4.79
N VAL A 33 -44.54 17.84 5.67
CA VAL A 33 -43.13 17.86 6.10
C VAL A 33 -43.09 18.01 7.62
N THR A 34 -43.05 16.87 8.32
CA THR A 34 -42.78 16.77 9.78
C THR A 34 -41.29 17.01 10.09
N GLY A 35 -40.72 18.10 9.56
CA GLY A 35 -39.32 18.47 9.75
C GLY A 35 -39.21 19.97 10.01
N GLY A 36 -38.73 20.36 11.18
CA GLY A 36 -38.48 21.77 11.48
C GLY A 36 -37.58 22.42 10.42
N PHE A 37 -37.85 23.68 10.11
CA PHE A 37 -37.08 24.41 9.10
C PHE A 37 -35.76 24.90 9.70
N LEU A 38 -34.64 24.55 9.04
CA LEU A 38 -33.33 25.11 9.34
C LEU A 38 -33.18 26.47 8.64
N PRO A 39 -32.69 27.52 9.33
CA PRO A 39 -32.29 28.77 8.68
C PRO A 39 -31.32 28.52 7.52
N SER A 40 -31.37 29.36 6.48
CA SER A 40 -30.53 29.21 5.28
C SER A 40 -29.03 29.37 5.58
N ASP A 41 -28.68 30.04 6.66
CA ASP A 41 -27.34 30.28 7.18
C ASP A 41 -26.91 29.27 8.25
N ALA A 42 -27.75 28.30 8.62
CA ALA A 42 -27.48 27.38 9.73
C ALA A 42 -26.16 26.60 9.57
N TRP A 43 -25.86 26.16 8.34
CA TRP A 43 -24.59 25.50 8.01
C TRP A 43 -23.39 26.46 8.00
N GLN A 44 -23.63 27.74 7.72
CA GLN A 44 -22.59 28.77 7.77
C GLN A 44 -22.16 29.04 9.20
N THR A 45 -23.12 29.18 10.14
CA THR A 45 -22.84 29.36 11.58
C THR A 45 -22.02 28.20 12.14
N MET A 46 -22.36 26.96 11.76
CA MET A 46 -21.56 25.78 12.13
C MET A 46 -20.16 25.82 11.53
N GLY A 47 -20.04 26.19 10.25
CA GLY A 47 -18.77 26.29 9.55
C GLY A 47 -17.82 27.35 10.14
N GLU A 48 -18.35 28.42 10.73
CA GLU A 48 -17.57 29.46 11.40
C GLU A 48 -17.08 29.04 12.79
N GLU A 49 -17.83 28.19 13.51
CA GLU A 49 -17.49 27.73 14.86
C GLU A 49 -16.52 26.55 14.87
N ALA A 50 -16.69 25.63 13.92
CA ALA A 50 -15.90 24.40 13.79
C ALA A 50 -14.35 24.61 13.86
N PRO A 51 -13.74 25.61 13.18
CA PRO A 51 -12.28 25.75 13.11
C PRO A 51 -11.59 25.92 14.48
N LYS A 52 -12.29 26.43 15.49
CA LYS A 52 -11.72 26.66 16.84
C LYS A 52 -11.34 25.35 17.55
N TYR A 53 -11.99 24.25 17.18
CA TYR A 53 -11.80 22.94 17.80
C TYR A 53 -10.90 22.01 16.96
N PHE A 54 -10.57 22.40 15.73
CA PHE A 54 -9.60 21.69 14.90
C PHE A 54 -8.19 22.23 15.11
N ARG A 55 -7.25 21.35 15.47
CA ARG A 55 -5.81 21.66 15.42
C ARG A 55 -5.31 21.55 13.99
N ARG A 56 -5.73 22.48 13.12
CA ARG A 56 -5.28 22.52 11.73
C ARG A 56 -3.80 22.91 11.72
N ALA A 57 -2.96 22.05 11.15
CA ALA A 57 -1.56 22.39 10.94
C ALA A 57 -1.46 23.64 10.05
N PRO A 58 -0.56 24.60 10.36
CA PRO A 58 -0.35 25.76 9.51
C PRO A 58 0.03 25.28 8.11
N THR A 59 -0.74 25.68 7.10
CA THR A 59 -0.38 25.43 5.71
C THR A 59 0.75 26.39 5.35
N PHE A 60 1.96 25.87 5.20
CA PHE A 60 3.07 26.65 4.70
C PHE A 60 3.05 26.61 3.17
N HIS A 61 3.10 27.80 2.57
CA HIS A 61 3.34 27.94 1.14
C HIS A 61 4.85 27.81 0.92
N TYR A 62 5.30 26.83 0.13
CA TYR A 62 6.73 26.61 -0.15
C TYR A 62 7.38 27.77 -0.95
N MET A 63 6.62 28.77 -1.35
CA MET A 63 7.12 29.97 -2.01
C MET A 63 6.92 31.17 -1.09
N MET A 64 8.01 31.64 -0.49
CA MET A 64 8.10 32.83 0.36
C MET A 64 7.50 34.07 -0.33
N GLY A 65 6.20 34.32 -0.17
CA GLY A 65 5.55 35.62 -0.34
C GLY A 65 5.73 36.36 -1.68
N SER A 66 6.24 35.72 -2.74
CA SER A 66 6.53 36.44 -4.01
C SER A 66 5.33 36.61 -4.92
N PHE A 67 4.16 36.08 -4.54
CA PHE A 67 2.92 36.32 -5.26
C PHE A 67 1.88 36.81 -4.25
N LYS A 68 1.47 38.07 -4.43
CA LYS A 68 0.24 38.56 -3.82
C LYS A 68 -0.86 37.61 -4.29
N SER A 69 -1.42 36.82 -3.36
CA SER A 69 -2.56 35.96 -3.66
C SER A 69 -3.78 36.85 -3.87
N GLU A 70 -3.93 37.41 -5.07
CA GLU A 70 -5.26 37.76 -5.54
C GLU A 70 -6.07 36.47 -5.50
N SER A 71 -7.17 36.47 -4.74
CA SER A 71 -8.08 35.32 -4.66
C SER A 71 -8.36 34.87 -6.09
N PRO A 72 -8.08 33.60 -6.45
CA PRO A 72 -8.22 33.17 -7.83
C PRO A 72 -9.64 33.47 -8.27
N VAL A 73 -9.78 34.27 -9.34
CA VAL A 73 -11.07 34.66 -9.90
C VAL A 73 -11.91 33.39 -10.02
N PRO A 74 -13.14 33.34 -9.48
CA PRO A 74 -13.99 32.16 -9.55
C PRO A 74 -14.10 31.77 -11.03
N LYS A 75 -13.42 30.69 -11.41
CA LYS A 75 -13.48 30.21 -12.79
C LYS A 75 -14.94 29.82 -13.01
N GLN A 76 -15.64 30.55 -13.88
CA GLN A 76 -17.00 30.18 -14.29
C GLN A 76 -16.97 28.71 -14.65
N ARG A 77 -17.76 27.92 -13.93
CA ARG A 77 -17.93 26.50 -14.18
C ARG A 77 -18.49 26.38 -15.59
N ILE A 78 -17.62 26.12 -16.56
CA ILE A 78 -18.03 25.78 -17.91
C ILE A 78 -18.87 24.52 -17.77
N GLU A 79 -20.16 24.66 -17.99
CA GLU A 79 -21.08 23.54 -17.96
C GLU A 79 -20.63 22.57 -19.06
N ARG A 80 -20.16 21.39 -18.65
CA ARG A 80 -19.67 20.38 -19.58
C ARG A 80 -20.86 20.00 -20.47
N GLN A 81 -20.87 20.46 -21.72
CA GLN A 81 -21.72 19.87 -22.73
C GLN A 81 -21.45 18.36 -22.73
N LYS A 82 -22.49 17.57 -22.43
CA LYS A 82 -22.43 16.12 -22.52
C LYS A 82 -22.06 15.77 -23.96
N LYS A 83 -20.80 15.40 -24.15
CA LYS A 83 -20.31 14.94 -25.44
C LYS A 83 -21.00 13.61 -25.73
N ALA A 84 -21.85 13.60 -26.76
CA ALA A 84 -22.41 12.37 -27.31
C ALA A 84 -21.28 11.36 -27.57
N SER A 85 -21.58 10.08 -27.30
CA SER A 85 -20.65 8.95 -27.38
C SER A 85 -19.92 8.92 -28.72
N ARG A 86 -18.69 9.43 -28.75
CA ARG A 86 -17.70 9.08 -29.77
C ARG A 86 -16.77 8.05 -29.14
N GLY A 87 -16.66 6.92 -29.83
CA GLY A 87 -16.02 5.69 -29.36
C GLY A 87 -14.64 5.90 -28.73
N LYS A 88 -14.27 4.93 -27.87
CA LYS A 88 -12.96 4.81 -27.22
C LYS A 88 -11.84 5.16 -28.21
N ALA A 89 -11.41 6.41 -28.20
CA ALA A 89 -10.08 6.76 -28.66
C ALA A 89 -9.17 6.28 -27.53
N GLU A 90 -8.60 5.10 -27.72
CA GLU A 90 -7.51 4.61 -26.91
C GLU A 90 -6.48 5.74 -26.81
N ARG A 91 -6.24 6.22 -25.60
CA ARG A 91 -5.14 7.15 -25.36
C ARG A 91 -3.88 6.37 -25.70
N ALA A 92 -3.32 6.61 -26.89
CA ALA A 92 -2.07 6.00 -27.29
C ALA A 92 -0.99 6.51 -26.34
N MET A 93 -0.71 5.73 -25.30
CA MET A 93 0.49 5.91 -24.48
C MET A 93 1.70 5.86 -25.44
N PRO A 94 2.73 6.70 -25.25
CA PRO A 94 3.95 6.63 -26.04
C PRO A 94 4.49 5.19 -26.04
N ALA A 95 4.68 4.60 -27.22
CA ALA A 95 5.12 3.21 -27.34
C ALA A 95 6.48 2.95 -26.65
N GLN A 96 7.29 3.98 -26.46
CA GLN A 96 8.56 3.92 -25.72
C GLN A 96 8.36 3.66 -24.23
N LEU A 97 7.30 4.20 -23.61
CA LEU A 97 7.01 3.95 -22.19
C LEU A 97 6.54 2.52 -21.95
N LYS A 98 5.67 1.99 -22.84
CA LYS A 98 5.21 0.59 -22.76
C LYS A 98 6.37 -0.40 -22.89
N LYS A 99 7.29 -0.18 -23.84
CA LYS A 99 8.46 -1.05 -24.03
C LYS A 99 9.42 -1.02 -22.84
N MET A 100 9.59 0.13 -22.21
CA MET A 100 10.45 0.27 -21.03
C MET A 100 9.83 -0.42 -19.81
N GLU A 101 8.54 -0.24 -19.58
CA GLU A 101 7.77 -0.92 -18.52
C GLU A 101 7.80 -2.45 -18.72
N GLU A 102 7.52 -2.94 -19.94
CA GLU A 102 7.62 -4.36 -20.29
C GLU A 102 9.04 -4.90 -20.05
N SER A 103 10.09 -4.15 -20.42
CA SER A 103 11.48 -4.60 -20.19
C SER A 103 11.86 -4.70 -18.72
N HIS A 104 11.38 -3.78 -17.88
CA HIS A 104 11.61 -3.84 -16.43
C HIS A 104 10.80 -4.97 -15.79
N GLN A 105 9.55 -5.16 -16.23
CA GLN A 105 8.70 -6.25 -15.78
C GLN A 105 9.33 -7.61 -16.11
N GLU A 106 9.80 -7.78 -17.35
CA GLU A 106 10.48 -9.01 -17.79
C GLU A 106 11.79 -9.25 -17.02
N ALA A 107 12.53 -8.18 -16.67
CA ALA A 107 13.72 -8.29 -15.84
C ALA A 107 13.39 -8.74 -14.41
N THR A 108 12.32 -8.21 -13.80
CA THR A 108 11.88 -8.63 -12.46
C THR A 108 11.37 -10.08 -12.46
N GLU A 109 10.65 -10.51 -13.49
CA GLU A 109 10.16 -11.89 -13.62
C GLU A 109 11.33 -12.87 -13.74
N LYS A 110 12.34 -12.55 -14.57
CA LYS A 110 13.56 -13.35 -14.70
C LYS A 110 14.31 -13.47 -13.38
N GLU A 111 14.39 -12.40 -12.61
CA GLU A 111 15.08 -12.40 -11.32
C GLU A 111 14.34 -13.24 -10.28
N VAL A 112 13.00 -13.14 -10.23
CA VAL A 112 12.16 -13.99 -9.37
C VAL A 112 12.31 -15.46 -9.74
N GLU A 113 12.30 -15.81 -11.03
CA GLU A 113 12.55 -17.18 -11.50
C GLU A 113 13.94 -17.69 -11.11
N ARG A 114 14.97 -16.83 -11.21
CA ARG A 114 16.34 -17.17 -10.81
C ARG A 114 16.44 -17.45 -9.31
N ILE A 115 15.85 -16.59 -8.48
CA ILE A 115 15.83 -16.76 -7.01
C ILE A 115 15.07 -18.04 -6.63
N LEU A 116 13.97 -18.36 -7.31
CA LEU A 116 13.27 -19.62 -7.10
C LEU A 116 14.16 -20.83 -7.42
N ARG A 117 14.92 -20.78 -8.52
CA ARG A 117 15.86 -21.86 -8.86
C ARG A 117 16.94 -22.02 -7.79
N ILE A 118 17.52 -20.93 -7.29
CA ILE A 118 18.50 -21.00 -6.18
C ILE A 118 17.88 -21.70 -4.97
N LEU A 119 16.68 -21.28 -4.57
CA LEU A 119 15.96 -21.90 -3.46
C LEU A 119 15.73 -23.41 -3.70
N GLN A 120 15.29 -23.79 -4.90
CA GLN A 120 15.07 -25.20 -5.25
C GLN A 120 16.37 -26.01 -5.25
N THR A 121 17.45 -25.50 -5.85
CA THR A 121 18.75 -26.18 -5.91
C THR A 121 19.30 -26.47 -4.52
N HIS A 122 19.17 -25.53 -3.57
CA HIS A 122 19.58 -25.78 -2.19
C HIS A 122 18.77 -26.89 -1.53
N PHE A 123 17.45 -26.89 -1.70
CA PHE A 123 16.57 -27.94 -1.17
C PHE A 123 16.75 -29.31 -1.85
N GLU A 124 17.18 -29.34 -3.10
CA GLU A 124 17.51 -30.58 -3.82
C GLU A 124 18.87 -31.15 -3.38
N SER A 125 19.82 -30.28 -3.06
CA SER A 125 21.17 -30.66 -2.61
C SER A 125 21.15 -31.19 -1.18
N ASP A 126 20.47 -30.47 -0.26
CA ASP A 126 20.37 -30.82 1.16
C ASP A 126 18.92 -30.72 1.65
N PRO A 127 18.09 -31.76 1.45
CA PRO A 127 16.65 -31.70 1.75
C PRO A 127 16.32 -31.62 3.25
N ASP A 128 17.24 -32.02 4.12
CA ASP A 128 17.05 -32.02 5.57
C ASP A 128 17.50 -30.70 6.24
N THR A 129 18.18 -29.82 5.50
CA THR A 129 18.71 -28.56 6.04
C THR A 129 17.70 -27.42 5.81
N PRO A 130 17.12 -26.84 6.88
CA PRO A 130 16.23 -25.70 6.74
C PRO A 130 17.01 -24.46 6.28
N ILE A 131 16.40 -23.66 5.41
CA ILE A 131 16.97 -22.39 4.97
C ILE A 131 16.27 -21.27 5.75
N TYR A 132 17.00 -20.61 6.63
CA TYR A 132 16.49 -19.44 7.34
C TYR A 132 16.23 -18.29 6.37
N PHE A 133 15.11 -17.61 6.56
CA PHE A 133 14.68 -16.52 5.70
C PHE A 133 15.74 -15.42 5.62
N PHE A 134 16.29 -15.01 6.77
CA PHE A 134 17.30 -13.95 6.83
C PHE A 134 18.62 -14.36 6.15
N ASP A 135 19.06 -15.60 6.31
CA ASP A 135 20.25 -16.12 5.63
C ASP A 135 20.08 -16.13 4.10
N PHE A 136 18.85 -16.35 3.64
CA PHE A 136 18.53 -16.37 2.22
C PHE A 136 18.47 -14.97 1.59
N VAL A 137 17.79 -14.01 2.24
CA VAL A 137 17.54 -12.69 1.62
C VAL A 137 18.62 -11.65 1.91
N ILE A 138 19.38 -11.79 2.99
CA ILE A 138 20.35 -10.76 3.41
C ILE A 138 21.60 -10.82 2.55
N ASP A 139 21.95 -9.66 2.03
CA ASP A 139 23.25 -9.40 1.44
C ASP A 139 24.09 -8.60 2.46
N PRO A 140 25.23 -9.13 2.95
CA PRO A 140 26.04 -8.46 3.97
C PRO A 140 26.76 -7.21 3.49
N ASN A 141 26.88 -7.04 2.16
CA ASN A 141 27.60 -5.95 1.54
C ASN A 141 26.66 -4.83 1.04
N SER A 142 25.35 -5.08 0.95
CA SER A 142 24.39 -4.10 0.46
C SER A 142 22.99 -4.24 1.05
N PHE A 143 22.60 -3.24 1.84
CA PHE A 143 21.23 -3.10 2.34
C PHE A 143 20.20 -2.98 1.21
N ALA A 144 20.51 -2.23 0.15
CA ALA A 144 19.60 -2.06 -0.99
C ALA A 144 19.29 -3.40 -1.67
N ARG A 145 20.32 -4.26 -1.82
CA ARG A 145 20.14 -5.63 -2.37
C ARG A 145 19.32 -6.50 -1.44
N THR A 146 19.52 -6.38 -0.12
CA THR A 146 18.68 -7.08 0.87
C THR A 146 17.19 -6.73 0.69
N VAL A 147 16.87 -5.44 0.56
CA VAL A 147 15.49 -4.98 0.34
C VAL A 147 14.93 -5.49 -0.99
N GLU A 148 15.75 -5.50 -2.04
CA GLU A 148 15.37 -6.04 -3.35
C GLU A 148 15.12 -7.56 -3.30
N ASN A 149 16.00 -8.32 -2.65
CA ASN A 149 15.84 -9.76 -2.43
C ASN A 149 14.54 -10.06 -1.67
N MET A 150 14.26 -9.31 -0.60
CA MET A 150 13.00 -9.43 0.16
C MET A 150 11.78 -9.14 -0.72
N PHE A 151 11.87 -8.15 -1.61
CA PHE A 151 10.81 -7.82 -2.56
C PHE A 151 10.57 -8.96 -3.56
N HIS A 152 11.62 -9.54 -4.13
CA HIS A 152 11.50 -10.68 -5.06
C HIS A 152 10.92 -11.92 -4.38
N VAL A 153 11.38 -12.23 -3.16
CA VAL A 153 10.84 -13.35 -2.36
C VAL A 153 9.37 -13.14 -2.02
N SER A 154 8.94 -11.89 -1.84
CA SER A 154 7.52 -11.59 -1.62
C SER A 154 6.64 -12.03 -2.80
N PHE A 155 7.14 -11.98 -4.03
CA PHE A 155 6.43 -12.49 -5.21
C PHE A 155 6.36 -14.02 -5.20
N LEU A 156 7.43 -14.71 -4.80
CA LEU A 156 7.39 -16.17 -4.66
C LEU A 156 6.32 -16.63 -3.68
N ILE A 157 6.16 -15.92 -2.57
CA ILE A 157 5.15 -16.23 -1.55
C ILE A 157 3.76 -15.87 -2.06
N ARG A 158 3.59 -14.69 -2.68
CA ARG A 158 2.32 -14.23 -3.26
C ARG A 158 1.81 -15.21 -4.32
N ASP A 159 2.70 -15.72 -5.17
CA ASP A 159 2.38 -16.58 -6.30
C ASP A 159 2.32 -18.07 -5.88
N GLY A 160 2.53 -18.38 -4.60
CA GLY A 160 2.41 -19.72 -4.04
C GLY A 160 3.53 -20.68 -4.47
N LEU A 161 4.69 -20.13 -4.83
CA LEU A 161 5.89 -20.87 -5.23
C LEU A 161 6.80 -21.17 -4.02
N ALA A 162 6.73 -20.35 -2.98
CA ALA A 162 7.43 -20.54 -1.71
C ALA A 162 6.49 -20.25 -0.53
N LYS A 163 6.81 -20.80 0.65
CA LYS A 163 6.13 -20.48 1.92
C LYS A 163 7.16 -20.23 3.01
N ILE A 164 6.76 -19.40 3.97
CA ILE A 164 7.52 -19.17 5.20
C ILE A 164 6.80 -19.91 6.34
N LYS A 165 7.56 -20.62 7.15
CA LYS A 165 7.13 -21.23 8.41
C LYS A 165 8.05 -20.79 9.54
N LEU A 166 7.59 -20.92 10.77
CA LEU A 166 8.44 -20.77 11.95
C LEU A 166 8.94 -22.16 12.36
N ASP A 167 10.21 -22.27 12.72
CA ASP A 167 10.80 -23.50 13.28
C ASP A 167 10.53 -23.63 14.79
N GLU A 168 11.18 -24.59 15.45
CA GLU A 168 11.04 -24.84 16.89
C GLU A 168 11.53 -23.65 17.75
N ASP A 169 12.46 -22.85 17.22
CA ASP A 169 13.04 -21.67 17.87
C ASP A 169 12.31 -20.37 17.47
N GLU A 170 11.15 -20.49 16.82
CA GLU A 170 10.34 -19.38 16.29
C GLU A 170 11.07 -18.52 15.23
N LEU A 171 12.08 -19.07 14.55
CA LEU A 171 12.80 -18.42 13.47
C LEU A 171 12.13 -18.67 12.12
N PRO A 172 12.05 -17.65 11.24
CA PRO A 172 11.42 -17.81 9.93
C PRO A 172 12.31 -18.64 9.00
N VAL A 173 11.74 -19.73 8.49
CA VAL A 173 12.35 -20.65 7.51
C VAL A 173 11.55 -20.56 6.21
N ILE A 174 12.26 -20.48 5.08
CA ILE A 174 11.67 -20.45 3.74
C ILE A 174 11.80 -21.82 3.07
N GLU A 175 10.72 -22.31 2.46
CA GLU A 175 10.72 -23.57 1.71
C GLU A 175 9.96 -23.45 0.37
N PRO A 176 10.42 -24.10 -0.70
CA PRO A 176 9.69 -24.15 -1.97
C PRO A 176 8.44 -25.02 -1.83
N ILE A 177 7.36 -24.61 -2.48
CA ILE A 177 6.13 -25.41 -2.55
C ILE A 177 6.28 -26.40 -3.71
N LYS A 178 6.36 -27.70 -3.40
CA LYS A 178 6.29 -28.75 -4.42
C LYS A 178 4.88 -28.79 -5.00
N LEU A 179 4.75 -28.43 -6.28
CA LEU A 179 3.52 -28.63 -7.05
C LEU A 179 3.32 -30.13 -7.31
N CYS A 180 2.88 -30.88 -6.31
CA CYS A 180 2.42 -32.25 -6.53
C CYS A 180 1.13 -32.20 -7.37
N ARG A 181 1.26 -32.57 -8.65
CA ARG A 181 0.20 -32.68 -9.64
C ARG A 181 -0.75 -33.83 -9.26
N GLY A 182 -1.58 -33.66 -8.23
CA GLY A 182 -2.53 -34.69 -7.82
C GLY A 182 -3.29 -34.42 -6.53
N GLU A 183 -2.76 -33.62 -5.61
CA GLU A 183 -3.43 -33.29 -4.36
C GLU A 183 -4.04 -31.89 -4.46
N GLU A 184 -5.26 -31.90 -4.96
CA GLU A 184 -6.41 -31.09 -4.53
C GLU A 184 -6.17 -29.59 -4.29
N GLU A 185 -6.91 -28.84 -5.11
CA GLU A 185 -7.28 -27.42 -5.05
C GLU A 185 -7.66 -26.87 -3.65
N ASP A 186 -7.76 -27.71 -2.63
CA ASP A 186 -8.26 -27.38 -1.29
C ASP A 186 -7.25 -26.66 -0.38
N SER A 187 -5.94 -26.69 -0.70
CA SER A 187 -4.94 -25.91 0.05
C SER A 187 -4.76 -24.47 -0.43
N ARG A 188 -5.32 -24.07 -1.59
CA ARG A 188 -5.22 -22.68 -2.09
C ARG A 188 -6.12 -21.70 -1.32
N ALA A 189 -7.07 -22.20 -0.54
CA ALA A 189 -8.08 -21.39 0.13
C ALA A 189 -7.88 -21.21 1.65
N GLY A 190 -6.82 -21.77 2.24
CA GLY A 190 -6.78 -22.02 3.70
C GLY A 190 -6.21 -20.93 4.61
N ALA A 191 -5.14 -20.25 4.24
CA ALA A 191 -4.59 -19.17 5.07
C ALA A 191 -3.68 -18.27 4.22
N ARG A 192 -4.15 -17.06 3.94
CA ARG A 192 -3.30 -16.02 3.38
C ARG A 192 -2.34 -15.58 4.50
N ASN A 193 -1.23 -16.30 4.67
CA ASN A 193 -0.21 -16.00 5.66
C ASN A 193 0.49 -14.71 5.27
N GLN A 194 -0.07 -13.58 5.70
CA GLN A 194 0.50 -12.27 5.51
C GLN A 194 1.52 -12.04 6.62
N VAL A 195 2.79 -11.90 6.24
CA VAL A 195 3.87 -11.51 7.15
C VAL A 195 4.22 -10.05 6.85
N ILE A 196 4.33 -9.24 7.90
CA ILE A 196 4.80 -7.85 7.82
C ILE A 196 6.17 -7.81 8.48
N LEU A 197 7.19 -7.47 7.71
CA LEU A 197 8.57 -7.35 8.17
C LEU A 197 8.96 -5.87 8.15
N SER A 198 9.44 -5.36 9.29
CA SER A 198 10.16 -4.09 9.38
C SER A 198 11.65 -4.38 9.46
N LEU A 199 12.44 -3.69 8.66
CA LEU A 199 13.90 -3.83 8.67
C LEU A 199 14.55 -2.47 8.45
N ASP A 200 15.20 -1.97 9.50
CA ASP A 200 16.03 -0.77 9.44
C ASP A 200 17.49 -1.11 9.11
N GLN A 201 18.25 -0.11 8.64
CA GLN A 201 19.67 -0.30 8.31
C GLN A 201 20.51 -0.73 9.54
N LYS A 202 20.09 -0.35 10.75
CA LYS A 202 20.75 -0.79 11.99
C LYS A 202 20.47 -2.26 12.28
N GLU A 203 19.19 -2.64 12.23
CA GLU A 203 18.75 -4.02 12.40
C GLU A 203 19.40 -4.95 11.38
N TRP A 204 19.52 -4.53 10.12
CA TRP A 204 20.23 -5.28 9.09
C TRP A 204 21.68 -5.61 9.48
N LYS A 205 22.43 -4.66 10.06
CA LYS A 205 23.79 -4.91 10.54
C LYS A 205 23.81 -5.84 11.74
N GLU A 206 22.89 -5.65 12.68
CA GLU A 206 22.77 -6.52 13.86
C GLU A 206 22.45 -7.96 13.44
N ILE A 207 21.57 -8.17 12.47
CA ILE A 207 21.25 -9.50 11.94
C ILE A 207 22.48 -10.15 11.29
N ILE A 208 23.26 -9.41 10.50
CA ILE A 208 24.52 -9.93 9.92
C ILE A 208 25.48 -10.41 11.01
N GLU A 209 25.61 -9.64 12.10
CA GLU A 209 26.49 -9.99 13.22
C GLU A 209 25.97 -11.20 14.01
N ILE A 210 24.66 -11.27 14.28
CA ILE A 210 24.02 -12.33 15.06
C ILE A 210 24.03 -13.66 14.31
N PHE A 211 23.61 -13.64 13.04
CA PHE A 211 23.52 -14.83 12.18
C PHE A 211 24.85 -15.17 11.49
N GLN A 212 25.89 -14.33 11.67
CA GLN A 212 27.21 -14.50 11.07
C GLN A 212 27.17 -14.68 9.55
N ILE A 213 26.31 -13.91 8.88
CA ILE A 213 26.09 -13.97 7.44
C ILE A 213 27.31 -13.37 6.74
N LYS A 214 28.19 -14.22 6.21
CA LYS A 214 29.43 -13.79 5.53
C LYS A 214 29.24 -13.59 4.03
N GLU A 215 28.38 -14.38 3.42
CA GLU A 215 28.15 -14.42 1.98
C GLU A 215 26.64 -14.42 1.69
N ALA A 216 26.25 -13.78 0.59
CA ALA A 216 24.85 -13.74 0.17
C ALA A 216 24.50 -15.03 -0.58
N MET A 217 23.39 -15.69 -0.22
CA MET A 217 22.89 -16.84 -0.98
C MET A 217 22.40 -16.45 -2.38
N ILE A 218 21.85 -15.24 -2.52
CA ILE A 218 21.40 -14.69 -3.79
C ILE A 218 22.55 -13.88 -4.41
N THR A 219 23.37 -14.54 -5.23
CA THR A 219 24.49 -13.89 -5.92
C THR A 219 24.00 -12.86 -6.93
N PRO A 220 24.59 -11.66 -7.01
CA PRO A 220 24.24 -10.64 -8.01
C PRO A 220 24.64 -11.07 -9.44
N LEU A 221 23.84 -10.67 -10.43
CA LEU A 221 24.07 -10.98 -11.85
C LEU A 221 25.47 -10.60 -12.37
N SER A 222 26.13 -9.59 -11.79
CA SER A 222 27.46 -9.17 -12.21
C SER A 222 28.55 -10.18 -11.88
N GLN A 223 28.34 -11.06 -10.90
CA GLN A 223 29.32 -12.08 -10.49
C GLN A 223 29.16 -13.39 -11.28
N SER A 224 27.95 -13.74 -11.71
CA SER A 224 27.72 -14.95 -12.53
C SER A 224 28.39 -14.91 -13.90
N THR A 225 28.68 -13.71 -14.44
CA THR A 225 29.34 -13.60 -15.76
C THR A 225 30.85 -13.82 -15.69
N GLU A 226 31.47 -13.67 -14.52
CA GLU A 226 32.91 -13.86 -14.35
C GLU A 226 33.28 -15.33 -14.12
N GLU A 227 32.44 -16.10 -13.40
CA GLU A 227 32.69 -17.51 -13.13
C GLU A 227 32.54 -18.40 -14.38
N ASP A 228 31.62 -18.07 -15.30
CA ASP A 228 31.46 -18.82 -16.56
C ASP A 228 32.60 -18.56 -17.57
N MET A 229 33.37 -17.47 -17.40
CA MET A 229 34.51 -17.13 -18.27
C MET A 229 35.82 -17.80 -17.87
N ASP A 230 35.95 -18.30 -16.63
CA ASP A 230 37.16 -18.95 -16.13
C ASP A 230 37.18 -20.48 -16.37
N THR A 231 36.16 -21.02 -17.04
CA THR A 231 36.04 -22.46 -17.37
C THR A 231 36.16 -22.84 -18.85
N GLU A 232 36.60 -21.93 -19.73
CA GLU A 232 36.96 -22.27 -21.13
C GLU A 232 38.48 -22.40 -21.38
#